data_AF-A0A7X6UD23-F1
#
_entry.id   AF-A0A7X6UD23-F1
#
_cell.length_a   1.000
_cell.length_b   1.000
_cell.length_c   1.000
_cell.angle_alpha   90.00
_cell.angle_beta   90.00
_cell.angle_gamma   90.00
#
_symmetry.space_group_name_H-M   'P 1'
#
loop_
_entity.id
_entity.type
_entity.pdbx_description
1 polymer ?
#
loop_
_entity_poly.entity_id
_entity_poly.type
_entity_poly.pdbx_seq_one_letter_code
_entity_poly.pdbx_strand_id
1 'polypeptide(L)' 'MRSLEEGELDMVVGGITADTPWVDRVGVTREHAVLTFDESHHPVVLVPMGENRLLFALEAFIDERAKP' A
#
# COMPACT_ATOMS: atom_id res chain seq x y z
N MET A 1 4.91 -4.55 -11.29
CA MET A 1 4.37 -5.71 -10.56
C MET A 1 5.39 -6.81 -10.36
N ARG A 2 5.94 -7.41 -11.44
CA ARG A 2 6.99 -8.45 -11.34
C ARG A 2 8.14 -8.08 -10.37
N SER A 3 8.72 -6.89 -10.49
CA SER A 3 9.78 -6.43 -9.59
C SER A 3 9.38 -6.34 -8.11
N LEU A 4 8.10 -6.14 -7.78
CA LEU A 4 7.61 -6.14 -6.40
C LEU A 4 7.50 -7.58 -5.85
N GLU A 5 7.14 -8.54 -6.69
CA GLU A 5 7.10 -9.97 -6.33
C GLU A 5 8.49 -10.59 -6.22
N GLU A 6 9.43 -10.14 -7.06
CA GLU A 6 10.82 -10.59 -7.06
C GLU A 6 11.67 -9.88 -5.98
N GLY A 7 11.08 -8.93 -5.24
CA GLY A 7 11.77 -8.18 -4.18
C GLY A 7 12.80 -7.17 -4.71
N GLU A 8 12.77 -6.85 -6.01
CA GLU A 8 13.57 -5.79 -6.61
C GLU A 8 13.01 -4.39 -6.28
N LEU A 9 11.73 -4.32 -5.89
CA LEU A 9 11.05 -3.13 -5.40
C LEU A 9 10.48 -3.40 -4.01
N ASP A 10 10.71 -2.48 -3.07
CA ASP A 10 10.26 -2.64 -1.69
C ASP A 10 8.80 -2.25 -1.48
N MET A 11 8.30 -1.25 -2.23
CA MET A 11 6.88 -0.87 -2.19
C MET A 11 6.46 -0.09 -3.45
N VAL A 12 5.15 -0.07 -3.71
CA VAL A 12 4.53 0.82 -4.70
C VAL A 12 3.58 1.77 -3.99
N VAL A 13 3.76 3.07 -4.21
CA VAL A 13 2.89 4.13 -3.69
C VAL A 13 2.30 4.92 -4.85
N GLY A 14 0.97 5.07 -4.86
CA GLY A 14 0.24 5.97 -5.75
C GLY A 14 -0.40 5.28 -6.96
N GLY A 15 -1.56 5.79 -7.37
CA GLY A 15 -2.29 5.34 -8.57
C GLY A 15 -2.88 3.93 -8.48
N ILE A 16 -2.98 3.36 -7.28
CA ILE A 16 -3.53 2.02 -7.04
C ILE A 16 -4.58 2.12 -5.94
N THR A 17 -5.76 1.55 -6.18
CA THR A 17 -6.87 1.45 -5.23
C THR A 17 -6.95 0.05 -4.62
N ALA A 18 -7.84 -0.13 -3.64
CA ALA A 18 -8.07 -1.46 -3.06
C ALA A 18 -8.66 -2.48 -4.05
N ASP A 19 -9.27 -2.05 -5.15
CA ASP A 19 -9.77 -2.90 -6.25
C ASP A 19 -8.66 -3.35 -7.22
N THR A 20 -7.46 -3.56 -6.68
CA THR A 20 -6.31 -3.95 -7.47
C THR A 20 -6.40 -5.43 -7.91
N PRO A 21 -6.05 -5.79 -9.17
CA PRO A 21 -6.01 -7.18 -9.60
C PRO A 21 -4.84 -7.97 -8.98
N TRP A 22 -4.06 -7.36 -8.10
CA TRP A 22 -2.86 -7.94 -7.50
C TRP A 22 -3.05 -8.39 -6.05
N VAL A 23 -4.25 -8.33 -5.48
CA VAL A 23 -4.54 -8.68 -4.07
C VAL A 23 -4.04 -10.05 -3.64
N ASP A 24 -4.04 -11.04 -4.54
CA ASP A 24 -3.59 -12.41 -4.24
C ASP A 24 -2.08 -12.62 -4.42
N ARG A 25 -1.36 -11.58 -4.86
CA ARG A 25 0.05 -11.66 -5.27
C ARG A 25 0.98 -10.83 -4.39
N VAL A 26 0.46 -9.87 -3.65
CA VAL A 26 1.24 -8.92 -2.82
C VAL A 26 0.50 -8.55 -1.55
N GLY A 27 1.23 -7.98 -0.60
CA GLY A 27 0.61 -7.31 0.54
C GLY A 27 -0.04 -6.00 0.10
N VAL A 28 -1.29 -5.81 0.49
CA VAL A 28 -2.07 -4.59 0.22
C VAL A 28 -2.46 -3.95 1.54
N THR A 29 -2.10 -2.68 1.71
CA THR A 29 -2.55 -1.86 2.85
C THR A 29 -4.03 -1.50 2.74
N ARG A 30 -4.62 -1.02 3.83
CA ARG A 30 -5.94 -0.38 3.80
C ARG A 30 -5.89 0.92 3.00
N GLU A 31 -7.05 1.40 2.59
CA GLU A 31 -7.15 2.70 1.91
C GLU A 31 -6.79 3.86 2.86
N HIS A 32 -6.00 4.81 2.36
CA HIS A 32 -5.50 5.92 3.16
C HIS A 32 -6.00 7.27 2.64
N ALA A 33 -6.95 7.90 3.36
CA ALA A 33 -7.55 9.17 2.94
C ALA A 33 -6.58 10.35 2.93
N VAL A 34 -5.50 10.27 3.70
CA VAL A 34 -4.43 11.27 3.74
C VAL A 34 -3.53 11.22 2.51
N LEU A 35 -3.56 10.12 1.75
CA LEU A 35 -2.88 10.00 0.48
C LEU A 35 -3.86 10.50 -0.59
N THR A 36 -3.74 11.75 -1.01
CA THR A 36 -4.59 12.27 -2.11
C THR A 36 -4.06 11.84 -3.47
N PHE A 37 -4.86 11.09 -4.23
CA PHE A 37 -4.62 10.77 -5.64
C PHE A 37 -5.63 11.46 -6.55
N ASP A 38 -6.92 11.27 -6.27
CA ASP A 38 -8.04 12.04 -6.82
C ASP A 38 -9.09 12.25 -5.70
N GLU A 39 -10.10 13.10 -5.92
CA GLU A 39 -11.09 13.44 -4.87
C GLU A 39 -11.99 12.26 -4.46
N SER A 40 -11.99 11.15 -5.19
CA SER A 40 -12.94 10.04 -5.03
C SER A 40 -12.28 8.71 -4.62
N HIS A 41 -10.97 8.58 -4.74
CA HIS A 41 -10.25 7.34 -4.46
C HIS A 41 -9.09 7.57 -3.51
N HIS A 42 -9.13 6.83 -2.41
CA HIS A 42 -8.04 6.73 -1.46
C HIS A 42 -7.10 5.62 -1.91
N PRO A 43 -5.82 5.92 -2.19
CA PRO A 43 -4.88 4.94 -2.70
C PRO A 43 -4.45 3.99 -1.59
N VAL A 44 -3.96 2.83 -2.04
CA VAL A 44 -3.27 1.84 -1.22
C VAL A 44 -1.78 1.85 -1.54
N VAL A 45 -0.99 1.35 -0.60
CA VAL A 45 0.41 0.96 -0.78
C VAL A 45 0.49 -0.55 -0.95
N LEU A 46 1.26 -0.99 -1.94
CA LEU A 46 1.58 -2.40 -2.16
C LEU A 46 2.99 -2.72 -1.66
N VAL A 47 3.17 -3.88 -1.04
CA VAL A 47 4.46 -4.41 -0.57
C VAL A 47 4.65 -5.87 -1.03
N PRO A 48 5.87 -6.40 -1.10
CA PRO A 48 6.09 -7.81 -1.43
C PRO A 48 5.26 -8.76 -0.56
N MET A 49 4.83 -9.88 -1.13
CA MET A 49 4.07 -10.89 -0.40
C MET A 49 4.92 -11.45 0.76
N GLY A 50 4.31 -11.61 1.94
CA GLY A 50 4.98 -12.12 3.14
C GLY A 50 5.66 -11.06 4.00
N GLU A 51 5.80 -9.81 3.53
CA GLU A 51 6.32 -8.67 4.30
C GLU A 51 5.28 -8.08 5.27
N ASN A 52 4.56 -8.93 6.01
CA ASN A 52 3.47 -8.52 6.90
C ASN A 52 3.93 -7.56 8.01
N ARG A 53 5.18 -7.69 8.45
CA ARG A 53 5.76 -6.76 9.44
C ARG A 53 5.97 -5.37 8.85
N LEU A 54 6.44 -5.27 7.61
CA LEU A 54 6.57 -4.00 6.90
C LEU A 54 5.19 -3.38 6.68
N LEU A 55 4.23 -4.17 6.21
CA LEU A 55 2.85 -3.75 6.01
C LEU A 55 2.28 -3.15 7.30
N PHE A 56 2.35 -3.89 8.42
CA PHE A 56 1.84 -3.43 9.71
C PHE A 56 2.57 -2.18 10.23
N ALA A 57 3.90 -2.12 10.09
CA ALA A 57 4.67 -0.95 10.51
C ALA A 57 4.32 0.29 9.69
N LEU A 58 4.08 0.14 8.38
CA LEU A 58 3.67 1.21 7.50
C LEU A 58 2.28 1.73 7.85
N GLU A 59 1.33 0.84 8.10
CA GLU A 59 -0.02 1.20 8.57
C GLU A 59 0.03 2.05 9.84
N ALA A 60 0.79 1.58 10.85
CA ALA A 60 0.96 2.31 12.10
C ALA A 60 1.63 3.67 11.89
N PHE A 61 2.62 3.76 11.01
CA PHE A 61 3.33 4.99 10.67
C PHE A 61 2.41 6.02 10.01
N ILE A 62 1.52 5.60 9.11
CA ILE A 62 0.56 6.47 8.44
C ILE A 62 -0.50 6.92 9.45
N ASP A 63 -1.03 6.00 10.26
CA ASP A 63 -2.00 6.30 11.31
C ASP A 63 -1.49 7.33 12.32
N GLU A 64 -0.20 7.26 12.67
CA GLU A 64 0.42 8.25 13.56
C GLU A 64 0.44 9.66 12.95
N ARG A 65 0.71 9.76 11.65
CA ARG A 65 0.82 11.05 10.93
C ARG A 65 -0.49 11.59 10.41
N ALA A 66 -1.51 10.74 10.28
CA ALA A 66 -2.86 11.14 9.90
C ALA A 66 -3.62 11.82 11.05
N LYS A 67 -3.08 11.77 12.28
CA LYS A 67 -3.63 12.50 13.42
C LYS A 67 -3.45 14.02 13.20
N PRO A 68 -4.49 14.83 13.47
CA PRO A 68 -4.45 16.28 13.31
C PRO A 68 -3.47 16.97 14.29
#